data_AF-A5BT03-F1
#
_entry.id   AF-A5BT03-F1
#
_cell.length_a   1.000
_cell.length_b   1.000
_cell.length_c   1.000
_cell.angle_alpha   90.00
_cell.angle_beta   90.00
_cell.angle_gamma   90.00
#
_symmetry.space_group_name_H-M   'P 1'
#
loop_
_entity.id
_entity.type
_entity.pdbx_description
1 polymer ?
#
loop_
_entity_poly.entity_id
_entity_poly.type
_entity_poly.pdbx_seq_one_letter_code
_entity_poly.pdbx_strand_id
1 'polypeptide(L)' 'MDVKTTFLRGDLEELVYMVKPERFIQPGQEHLVCKLRKSLYELKQSPKQWYKRFDSYMIRIG' A
#
# COMPACT_ATOMS: atom_id res chain seq x y z
N MET A 1 -6.89 18.04 -0.64
CA MET A 1 -6.09 16.88 -1.11
C MET A 1 -6.99 15.68 -1.23
N ASP A 2 -6.91 14.92 -2.33
CA ASP A 2 -7.63 13.67 -2.47
C ASP A 2 -6.90 12.57 -1.68
N VAL A 3 -7.32 12.36 -0.44
CA VAL A 3 -6.64 11.46 0.51
C VAL A 3 -6.66 10.01 0.00
N LYS A 4 -7.72 9.59 -0.70
CA LYS A 4 -7.89 8.22 -1.24
C LYS A 4 -6.84 7.88 -2.29
N THR A 5 -6.63 8.76 -3.26
CA THR A 5 -5.60 8.60 -4.29
C THR A 5 -4.19 8.71 -3.73
N THR A 6 -4.01 9.43 -2.62
CA THR A 6 -2.71 9.56 -1.97
C THR A 6 -2.26 8.22 -1.35
N PHE A 7 -3.18 7.45 -0.78
CA PHE A 7 -2.89 6.10 -0.27
C PHE A 7 -2.47 5.14 -1.38
N LEU A 8 -3.15 5.15 -2.53
CA LEU A 8 -2.79 4.27 -3.66
C LEU A 8 -1.43 4.59 -4.28
N ARG A 9 -0.90 5.80 -4.04
CA ARG A 9 0.39 6.28 -4.52
C ARG A 9 1.48 6.27 -3.44
N GLY A 10 1.16 5.87 -2.22
CA GLY A 10 2.12 5.72 -1.13
C GLY A 10 3.05 4.54 -1.42
N ASP A 11 4.34 4.75 -1.18
CA ASP A 11 5.31 3.67 -1.16
C ASP A 11 5.14 2.84 0.12
N LEU A 12 5.37 1.54 0.00
CA LEU A 12 5.38 0.62 1.14
C LEU A 12 6.80 0.59 1.69
N GLU A 13 7.00 1.11 2.91
CA GLU A 13 8.26 0.91 3.65
C GLU A 13 8.44 -0.55 4.08
N GLU A 14 7.34 -1.28 4.24
CA GLU A 14 7.33 -2.67 4.72
C GLU A 14 6.98 -3.65 3.60
N LEU A 15 7.55 -4.86 3.65
CA LEU A 15 7.21 -5.93 2.72
C LEU A 15 5.86 -6.53 3.10
N VAL A 16 4.83 -6.26 2.30
CA VAL A 16 3.48 -6.78 2.52
C VAL A 16 3.14 -7.80 1.44
N TYR A 17 2.69 -8.97 1.89
CA TYR A 17 2.14 -10.03 1.05
C TYR A 17 0.64 -10.17 1.29
N MET A 18 -0.11 -10.51 0.25
CA MET A 18 -1.54 -10.79 0.33
C MET A 18 -1.87 -12.10 -0.38
N VAL A 19 -2.93 -12.76 0.08
CA VAL A 19 -3.49 -13.93 -0.60
C VAL A 19 -3.99 -13.51 -1.98
N LYS A 20 -3.76 -14.36 -2.99
CA LYS A 20 -4.28 -14.13 -4.33
C LYS A 20 -5.82 -14.14 -4.31
N PRO A 21 -6.49 -13.21 -5.00
CA PRO A 21 -7.93 -13.31 -5.18
C PRO A 21 -8.25 -14.59 -5.96
N GLU A 22 -9.38 -15.25 -5.65
CA GLU A 22 -9.76 -16.55 -6.21
C GLU A 22 -9.69 -16.60 -7.74
N ARG A 23 -10.05 -15.50 -8.41
CA ARG A 23 -10.05 -15.39 -9.87
C ARG A 23 -8.64 -15.37 -10.50
N PHE A 24 -7.59 -15.29 -9.69
CA PHE A 24 -6.19 -15.22 -10.12
C PHE A 24 -5.38 -16.45 -9.69
N ILE A 25 -6.02 -17.47 -9.12
CA ILE A 25 -5.35 -18.72 -8.75
C ILE A 25 -5.32 -19.63 -9.99
N GLN A 26 -4.11 -20.01 -10.42
CA GLN A 26 -3.89 -21.00 -11.47
C GLN A 26 -3.60 -22.37 -10.86
N PRO A 27 -4.01 -23.48 -11.49
CA PRO A 27 -3.71 -24.83 -11.03
C PRO A 27 -2.20 -25.03 -10.84
N GLY A 28 -1.78 -25.54 -9.67
CA GLY A 28 -0.37 -25.73 -9.29
C GLY A 28 0.33 -24.49 -8.73
N GLN A 29 -0.36 -23.34 -8.67
CA GLN A 29 0.16 -22.09 -8.11
C GLN A 29 -0.61 -21.63 -6.86
N GLU A 30 -1.36 -22.53 -6.21
CA GLU A 30 -2.22 -22.22 -5.06
C GLU A 30 -1.42 -21.66 -3.87
N HIS A 31 -0.16 -22.07 -3.73
CA HIS A 31 0.75 -21.65 -2.66
C HIS A 31 1.36 -20.25 -2.86
N LEU A 32 1.19 -19.63 -4.03
CA LEU A 32 1.77 -18.32 -4.30
C LEU A 32 0.97 -17.19 -3.65
N VAL A 33 1.67 -16.15 -3.23
CA VAL A 33 1.11 -14.92 -2.67
C VAL A 33 1.47 -13.71 -3.53
N CYS A 34 0.66 -12.65 -3.48
CA CYS A 34 0.96 -11.39 -4.15
C CYS A 34 1.81 -10.49 -3.24
N LYS A 35 2.91 -9.95 -3.77
CA LYS A 35 3.65 -8.87 -3.12
C LYS A 35 3.05 -7.52 -3.50
N LEU A 36 2.65 -6.73 -2.51
CA LEU A 36 2.19 -5.37 -2.76
C LEU A 36 3.37 -4.45 -3.05
N ARG A 37 3.26 -3.63 -4.10
CA ARG A 37 4.27 -2.61 -4.48
C ARG A 37 3.89 -1.20 -4.03
N LYS A 38 2.60 -0.97 -3.73
CA LYS A 38 2.03 0.31 -3.31
C LYS A 38 1.04 0.07 -2.18
N SER A 39 0.85 1.07 -1.32
CA SER A 39 -0.13 0.98 -0.23
C SER A 39 -1.56 0.91 -0.79
N LEU A 40 -2.39 0.08 -0.18
CA LEU A 40 -3.83 0.01 -0.47
C LEU A 40 -4.60 0.77 0.60
N TYR A 41 -5.79 1.25 0.24
CA TYR A 41 -6.62 2.15 1.05
C TYR A 41 -6.99 1.60 2.45
N GLU A 42 -6.90 0.29 2.66
CA GLU A 42 -7.35 -0.38 3.90
C GLU A 42 -6.23 -1.03 4.69
N LEU A 43 -4.98 -0.84 4.26
CA LEU A 43 -3.86 -1.35 5.04
C LEU A 43 -3.70 -0.52 6.32
N LYS A 44 -3.52 -1.20 7.46
CA LYS A 44 -3.35 -0.53 8.77
C LYS A 44 -2.21 0.49 8.79
N GLN A 45 -1.17 0.29 7.98
CA GLN A 45 -0.05 1.21 7.85
C GLN A 45 -0.32 2.41 6.92
N SER A 46 -1.37 2.38 6.09
CA SER A 46 -1.66 3.46 5.14
C SER A 46 -1.84 4.83 5.81
N PRO A 47 -2.61 4.98 6.91
CA PRO A 47 -2.70 6.25 7.64
C PRO A 47 -1.36 6.77 8.16
N LYS A 48 -0.49 5.87 8.65
CA LYS A 48 0.86 6.22 9.15
C LYS A 48 1.74 6.76 8.02
N GLN A 49 1.70 6.14 6.84
CA GLN A 49 2.49 6.59 5.69
C GLN A 49 2.00 7.93 5.13
N TRP A 50 0.68 8.14 5.13
CA TRP A 50 0.13 9.43 4.74
C TRP A 50 0.59 10.54 5.69
N TYR A 51 0.53 10.30 7.01
CA TYR A 51 0.98 11.27 7.99
C TYR A 51 2.47 11.63 7.83
N LYS A 52 3.35 10.63 7.69
CA LYS A 52 4.79 10.85 7.43
C LYS A 52 5.04 11.71 6.20
N ARG A 53 4.33 11.42 5.10
CA ARG A 53 4.46 12.17 3.84
C ARG A 53 3.94 13.59 3.96
N PHE A 54 2.84 13.77 4.68
CA PHE A 54 2.26 15.08 4.96
C PHE A 54 3.19 15.93 5.84
N ASP A 55 3.72 15.35 6.92
CA ASP A 55 4.68 15.99 7.82
C ASP A 55 5.95 16.44 7.08
N SER A 56 6.55 15.55 6.29
CA SER A 56 7.70 15.88 5.43
C SER A 56 7.40 16.99 4.42
N TYR A 57 6.18 17.00 3.86
CA TYR A 57 5.75 18.03 2.92
C TYR A 57 5.57 19.39 3.61
N MET A 58 5.00 19.42 4.82
CA MET A 58 4.88 20.62 5.64
C MET A 58 6.25 21.19 6.01
N ILE A 59 7.19 20.35 6.46
CA ILE A 59 8.56 20.77 6.79
C ILE A 59 9.27 21.39 5.58
N ARG A 60 9.02 20.87 4.37
CA ARG A 60 9.68 21.36 3.15
C ARG A 60 9.10 22.68 2.63
N ILE A 61 7.85 23.00 2.95
CA ILE A 61 7.17 24.22 2.50
C ILE A 61 7.22 25.33 3.55
N GLY A 62 7.39 24.98 4.82
CA GLY A 62 7.65 25.91 5.92
C GLY A 62 9.03 26.54 5.87
#